data_AF-A0A0C5KV10-F1
#
_entry.id   AF-A0A0C5KV10-F1
#
_cell.length_a   1.000
_cell.length_b   1.000
_cell.length_c   1.000
_cell.angle_alpha   90.00
_cell.angle_beta   90.00
_cell.angle_gamma   90.00
#
_symmetry.space_group_name_H-M   'P 1'
#
loop_
_entity.id
_entity.type
_entity.pdbx_description
1 polymer ?
#
loop_
_entity_poly.entity_id
_entity_poly.type
_entity_poly.pdbx_seq_one_letter_code
_entity_poly.pdbx_strand_id
1 'polypeptide(L)'
;KGVKWQSYPDTVEEIVQMHTSIGISGTHGKTSTTSLLSHVLGGVAPTSYLIGDGRGKGVEGSRFFVYEADEYRRHFLAYHPDYQIMTNIDFDHPDYFKDQADYTSAFQSAADQTKKALFVWGDDKRLQSL
;
A
#
# COMPACT_ATOMS: atom_id res chain seq x y z
N LYS A 1 4.95 14.91 30.92
CA LYS A 1 4.68 13.51 31.34
C LYS A 1 5.09 12.59 30.18
N GLY A 2 5.94 11.59 30.43
CA GLY A 2 6.61 10.77 29.41
C GLY A 2 5.73 9.71 28.75
N VAL A 3 4.68 10.14 28.05
CA VAL A 3 3.91 9.25 27.17
C VAL A 3 4.69 9.12 25.86
N LYS A 4 4.98 7.88 25.43
CA LYS A 4 5.56 7.63 24.10
C LYS A 4 4.54 8.02 23.04
N TRP A 5 4.97 8.84 22.09
CA TRP A 5 4.21 9.18 20.90
C TRP A 5 4.76 8.37 19.73
N GLN A 6 3.86 7.93 18.85
CA GLN A 6 4.20 7.25 17.61
C GLN A 6 3.33 7.84 16.50
N SER A 7 3.91 8.02 15.32
CA SER A 7 3.18 8.52 14.17
C SER A 7 2.27 7.43 13.59
N TYR A 8 1.22 7.84 12.89
CA TYR A 8 0.34 6.89 12.21
C TYR A 8 1.10 5.97 11.23
N PRO A 9 2.00 6.47 10.36
CA PRO A 9 2.80 5.61 9.49
C PRO A 9 3.66 4.59 10.26
N ASP A 10 4.30 5.00 11.37
CA ASP A 10 5.12 4.08 12.17
C ASP A 10 4.26 2.94 12.76
N THR A 11 3.07 3.25 13.27
CA THR A 11 2.15 2.24 13.80
C THR A 11 1.66 1.29 12.69
N VAL A 12 1.37 1.81 11.49
CA VAL A 12 0.97 0.96 10.37
C VAL A 12 2.13 0.08 9.91
N GLU A 13 3.35 0.60 9.84
CA GLU A 13 4.53 -0.18 9.46
C GLU A 13 4.79 -1.32 10.47
N GLU A 14 4.61 -1.11 11.77
CA GLU A 14 4.68 -2.20 12.75
C GLU A 14 3.69 -3.33 12.42
N ILE A 15 2.46 -2.99 12.03
CA ILE A 15 1.45 -3.97 11.61
C ILE A 15 1.88 -4.67 10.31
N VAL A 16 2.43 -3.93 9.35
CA VAL A 16 2.99 -4.47 8.09
C VAL A 16 4.08 -5.50 8.37
N GLN A 17 4.96 -5.26 9.35
CA GLN A 17 6.04 -6.18 9.72
C GLN A 17 5.56 -7.43 10.46
N MET A 18 4.45 -7.34 11.20
CA MET A 18 3.91 -8.47 11.98
C MET A 18 3.18 -9.53 11.14
N HIS A 19 2.86 -9.24 9.89
CA HIS A 19 1.97 -10.06 9.05
C HIS A 19 2.60 -10.38 7.70
N THR A 20 2.04 -11.35 6.99
CA THR A 20 2.22 -11.40 5.53
C THR A 20 1.43 -10.24 4.92
N SER A 21 2.13 -9.17 4.58
CA SER A 21 1.55 -7.89 4.18
C SER A 21 1.43 -7.73 2.66
N ILE A 22 0.30 -7.21 2.21
CA ILE A 22 0.04 -6.88 0.81
C ILE A 22 -0.39 -5.42 0.72
N GLY A 23 0.49 -4.57 0.20
CA GLY A 23 0.19 -3.16 -0.06
C GLY A 23 -0.41 -2.98 -1.46
N ILE A 24 -1.46 -2.15 -1.57
CA ILE A 24 -2.13 -1.84 -2.83
C ILE A 24 -1.88 -0.36 -3.13
N SER A 25 -1.14 -0.08 -4.18
CA SER A 25 -0.87 1.28 -4.66
C SER A 25 -1.36 1.50 -6.08
N GLY A 26 -1.44 2.78 -6.46
CA GLY A 26 -1.83 3.23 -7.79
C GLY A 26 -2.77 4.42 -7.69
N THR A 27 -2.79 5.27 -8.70
CA THR A 27 -3.60 6.51 -8.66
C THR A 27 -5.09 6.19 -8.52
N HIS A 28 -5.54 5.13 -9.21
CA HIS A 28 -6.93 4.69 -9.20
C HIS A 28 -7.08 3.21 -8.83
N GLY A 29 -8.22 2.86 -8.23
CA GLY A 29 -8.59 1.46 -7.99
C GLY A 29 -8.04 0.84 -6.70
N LYS A 30 -7.34 1.61 -5.86
CA LYS A 30 -6.81 1.15 -4.56
C LYS A 30 -7.91 0.56 -3.67
N THR A 31 -8.92 1.36 -3.32
CA THR A 31 -10.03 0.96 -2.44
C THR A 31 -10.78 -0.28 -2.90
N SER A 32 -11.13 -0.35 -4.18
CA SER A 32 -11.82 -1.52 -4.74
C SER A 32 -10.95 -2.78 -4.67
N THR A 33 -9.65 -2.65 -5.01
CA THR A 33 -8.70 -3.77 -5.01
C THR A 33 -8.40 -4.25 -3.59
N THR A 34 -8.14 -3.34 -2.65
CA THR A 34 -7.94 -3.65 -1.23
C THR A 34 -9.16 -4.35 -0.65
N SER A 35 -10.36 -3.83 -0.93
CA SER A 35 -11.62 -4.42 -0.44
C SER A 35 -11.83 -5.83 -0.98
N LEU A 36 -11.64 -6.03 -2.28
CA LEU A 36 -11.81 -7.33 -2.93
C LEU A 36 -10.79 -8.35 -2.41
N LEU A 37 -9.51 -7.97 -2.33
CA LEU A 37 -8.45 -8.86 -1.86
C LEU A 37 -8.66 -9.25 -0.39
N SER A 38 -9.00 -8.29 0.46
CA SER A 38 -9.29 -8.55 1.88
C SER A 38 -10.47 -9.51 2.06
N HIS A 39 -11.51 -9.37 1.24
CA HIS A 39 -12.66 -10.26 1.24
C HIS A 39 -12.28 -11.69 0.85
N VAL A 40 -11.54 -11.85 -0.25
CA VAL A 40 -11.12 -13.17 -0.74
C VAL A 40 -10.17 -13.85 0.24
N LEU A 41 -9.15 -13.15 0.73
CA LEU A 41 -8.20 -13.69 1.70
C LEU A 41 -8.87 -14.02 3.04
N GLY A 42 -9.86 -13.25 3.45
CA GLY A 42 -10.67 -13.54 4.64
C GLY A 42 -11.42 -14.88 4.58
N GLY A 43 -11.72 -15.37 3.38
CA GLY A 43 -12.26 -16.73 3.17
C GLY A 43 -11.22 -17.84 3.23
N VAL A 44 -9.93 -17.50 3.18
CA VAL A 44 -8.80 -18.45 3.17
C VAL A 44 -8.12 -18.52 4.55
N ALA A 45 -7.87 -17.38 5.18
CA ALA A 45 -7.27 -17.28 6.50
C ALA A 45 -7.68 -15.97 7.21
N PRO A 46 -7.59 -15.90 8.55
CA PRO A 46 -7.80 -14.64 9.27
C PRO A 46 -6.98 -13.50 8.66
N THR A 47 -7.66 -12.42 8.27
CA THR A 47 -7.07 -11.33 7.48
C THR A 47 -7.51 -10.00 8.07
N SER A 48 -6.53 -9.18 8.42
CA SER A 48 -6.74 -7.78 8.82
C SER A 48 -6.60 -6.88 7.61
N TYR A 49 -7.26 -5.71 7.63
CA TYR A 49 -7.13 -4.75 6.53
C TYR A 49 -7.32 -3.30 6.94
N LEU A 50 -6.81 -2.39 6.09
CA LEU A 50 -6.92 -0.94 6.23
C LEU A 50 -7.17 -0.27 4.86
N ILE A 51 -8.31 0.40 4.75
CA ILE A 51 -8.83 1.01 3.52
C ILE A 51 -8.82 2.54 3.71
N GLY A 52 -8.39 3.27 2.68
CA GLY A 52 -8.06 4.70 2.74
C GLY A 52 -9.24 5.63 3.05
N ASP A 53 -10.47 5.11 3.03
CA ASP A 53 -11.70 5.83 3.39
C ASP A 53 -12.06 5.73 4.89
N GLY A 54 -11.13 5.26 5.71
CA GLY A 54 -11.30 5.12 7.16
C GLY A 54 -11.91 3.78 7.58
N ARG A 55 -12.20 2.88 6.64
CA ARG A 55 -12.57 1.50 6.96
C ARG A 55 -11.34 0.69 7.31
N GLY A 56 -11.42 -0.09 8.38
CA GLY A 56 -10.36 -1.02 8.77
C GLY A 56 -10.89 -2.08 9.70
N LYS A 57 -10.23 -3.23 9.73
CA LYS A 57 -10.56 -4.32 10.64
C LYS A 57 -9.29 -5.02 11.09
N GLY A 58 -9.06 -5.01 12.40
CA GLY A 58 -8.11 -5.90 13.05
C GLY A 58 -8.80 -7.22 13.36
N VAL A 59 -8.19 -8.33 12.94
CA VAL A 59 -8.63 -9.69 13.24
C VAL A 59 -7.54 -10.36 14.08
N GLU A 60 -7.91 -10.84 15.26
CA GLU A 60 -6.99 -11.55 16.13
C GLU A 60 -6.41 -12.79 15.42
N GLY A 61 -5.09 -12.97 15.51
CA GLY A 61 -4.39 -14.06 14.83
C GLY A 61 -4.41 -13.94 13.30
N SER A 62 -4.56 -12.73 12.74
CA SER A 62 -4.47 -12.54 11.29
C SER A 62 -3.16 -13.08 10.74
N ARG A 63 -3.24 -13.85 9.66
CA ARG A 63 -2.09 -14.24 8.85
C ARG A 63 -1.73 -13.13 7.87
N PHE A 64 -2.74 -12.54 7.25
CA PHE A 64 -2.57 -11.53 6.21
C PHE A 64 -2.95 -10.14 6.72
N PHE A 65 -2.25 -9.13 6.19
CA PHE A 65 -2.62 -7.73 6.34
C PHE A 65 -2.66 -7.07 4.97
N VAL A 66 -3.84 -6.57 4.58
CA VAL A 66 -4.05 -5.93 3.27
C VAL A 66 -4.34 -4.45 3.47
N TYR A 67 -3.61 -3.57 2.80
CA TYR A 67 -3.78 -2.14 3.04
C TYR A 67 -3.61 -1.29 1.79
N GLU A 68 -4.26 -0.13 1.77
CA GLU A 68 -4.00 0.91 0.77
C GLU A 68 -2.68 1.63 1.07
N ALA A 69 -1.77 1.56 0.11
CA ALA A 69 -0.50 2.26 0.10
C ALA A 69 -0.66 3.52 -0.79
N ASP A 70 -1.00 4.63 -0.13
CA ASP A 70 -1.27 5.91 -0.80
C ASP A 70 0.03 6.67 -1.12
N GLU A 71 0.12 7.13 -2.35
CA GLU A 71 1.22 7.94 -2.87
C GLU A 71 1.21 9.38 -2.38
N TYR A 72 0.08 9.90 -1.86
CA TYR A 72 -0.01 11.28 -1.40
C TYR A 72 1.12 11.58 -0.41
N ARG A 73 1.92 12.62 -0.70
CA ARG A 73 3.12 13.00 0.07
C ARG A 73 4.13 11.88 0.30
N ARG A 74 4.17 10.89 -0.60
CA ARG A 74 5.04 9.69 -0.52
C ARG A 74 4.79 8.84 0.73
N HIS A 75 3.59 8.87 1.31
CA HIS A 75 3.29 8.11 2.53
C HIS A 75 3.54 6.61 2.36
N PHE A 76 3.30 6.05 1.18
CA PHE A 76 3.60 4.65 0.91
C PHE A 76 5.09 4.24 1.09
N LEU A 77 6.04 5.19 1.11
CA LEU A 77 7.49 4.92 1.29
C LEU A 77 7.86 4.70 2.76
N ALA A 78 6.88 4.85 3.67
CA ALA A 78 7.05 4.47 5.06
C ALA A 78 6.88 2.95 5.27
N TYR A 79 6.39 2.22 4.26
CA TYR A 79 5.98 0.83 4.42
C TYR A 79 6.85 -0.14 3.62
N HIS A 80 7.21 -1.27 4.22
CA HIS A 80 8.02 -2.31 3.56
C HIS A 80 7.26 -3.64 3.48
N PRO A 81 6.27 -3.77 2.58
CA PRO A 81 5.42 -4.94 2.52
C PRO A 81 6.15 -6.18 1.96
N ASP A 82 5.60 -7.35 2.28
CA ASP A 82 6.00 -8.59 1.63
C ASP A 82 5.67 -8.56 0.12
N TYR A 83 4.45 -8.17 -0.22
CA TYR A 83 3.95 -8.11 -1.58
C TYR A 83 3.33 -6.74 -1.87
N GLN A 84 3.42 -6.29 -3.12
CA GLN A 84 2.82 -5.04 -3.54
C GLN A 84 2.05 -5.24 -4.85
N ILE A 85 0.83 -4.72 -4.90
CA ILE A 85 0.01 -4.64 -6.11
C ILE A 85 0.00 -3.18 -6.57
N MET A 86 0.38 -2.94 -7.83
CA MET A 86 0.32 -1.60 -8.44
C MET A 86 -0.73 -1.61 -9.55
N THR A 87 -1.79 -0.83 -9.37
CA THR A 87 -2.93 -0.82 -10.28
C THR A 87 -2.72 0.06 -11.49
N ASN A 88 -2.09 1.24 -11.36
CA ASN A 88 -1.75 2.17 -12.44
C ASN A 88 -0.88 3.30 -11.90
N ILE A 89 -0.24 4.06 -12.79
CA ILE A 89 0.40 5.33 -12.45
C ILE A 89 -0.21 6.40 -13.34
N ASP A 90 -0.94 7.35 -12.78
CA ASP A 90 -1.40 8.55 -13.47
C ASP A 90 -1.11 9.80 -12.63
N PHE A 91 -0.63 10.87 -13.26
CA PHE A 91 -0.15 12.02 -12.49
C PHE A 91 -1.30 12.66 -11.71
N ASP A 92 -1.16 12.62 -10.38
CA ASP A 92 -2.08 13.23 -9.42
C ASP A 92 -1.27 13.97 -8.35
N HIS A 93 -1.95 14.71 -7.48
CA HIS A 93 -1.36 15.53 -6.42
C HIS A 93 -0.30 16.52 -6.91
N PRO A 94 -0.62 17.39 -7.89
CA PRO A 94 0.28 18.43 -8.37
C PRO A 94 0.60 19.50 -7.31
N ASP A 95 -0.10 19.50 -6.17
CA ASP A 95 0.21 20.30 -4.98
C ASP A 95 1.49 19.83 -4.26
N TYR A 96 1.90 18.57 -4.49
CA TYR A 96 3.07 17.97 -3.86
C TYR A 96 4.13 17.51 -4.88
N PHE A 97 3.74 16.80 -5.92
CA PHE A 97 4.67 16.27 -6.91
C PHE A 97 4.98 17.30 -7.98
N LYS A 98 6.26 17.37 -8.37
CA LYS A 98 6.72 18.35 -9.36
C LYS A 98 6.14 18.09 -10.76
N ASP A 99 6.19 16.84 -11.19
CA ASP A 99 5.79 16.38 -12.52
C ASP A 99 5.56 14.86 -12.55
N GLN A 100 5.14 14.34 -13.70
CA GLN A 100 4.92 12.91 -13.91
C GLN A 100 6.16 12.06 -13.63
N ALA A 101 7.37 12.56 -13.91
CA ALA A 101 8.59 11.80 -13.71
C ALA A 101 8.88 11.67 -12.21
N ASP A 102 8.71 12.77 -11.46
CA ASP A 102 8.81 12.78 -10.00
C ASP A 102 7.77 11.85 -9.35
N TYR A 103 6.52 11.89 -9.82
CA TYR A 103 5.46 10.98 -9.37
C TYR A 103 5.82 9.51 -9.65
N THR A 104 6.26 9.19 -10.87
CA THR A 104 6.67 7.82 -11.25
C THR A 104 7.86 7.35 -10.43
N SER A 105 8.82 8.23 -10.11
CA SER A 105 9.97 7.90 -9.25
C SER A 105 9.57 7.48 -7.82
N ALA A 106 8.46 8.04 -7.31
CA ALA A 106 7.93 7.64 -6.01
C ALA A 106 7.37 6.22 -6.07
N PHE A 107 6.68 5.86 -7.16
CA PHE A 107 6.20 4.49 -7.39
C PHE A 107 7.36 3.50 -7.56
N GLN A 108 8.42 3.87 -8.28
CA GLN A 108 9.65 3.07 -8.35
C GLN A 108 10.21 2.81 -6.95
N SER A 109 10.32 3.87 -6.13
CA SER A 109 10.86 3.74 -4.77
C SER A 109 10.01 2.80 -3.91
N ALA A 110 8.68 2.83 -4.06
CA ALA A 110 7.78 1.89 -3.39
C ALA A 110 7.93 0.46 -3.92
N ALA A 111 8.15 0.29 -5.23
CA ALA A 111 8.43 -1.01 -5.83
C ALA A 111 9.71 -1.63 -5.24
N ASP A 112 10.78 -0.84 -5.16
CA ASP A 112 12.07 -1.27 -4.63
C ASP A 112 12.04 -1.65 -3.14
N GLN A 113 11.08 -1.11 -2.38
CA GLN A 113 10.87 -1.45 -0.96
C GLN A 113 10.09 -2.77 -0.74
N THR A 114 9.55 -3.36 -1.81
CA THR A 114 8.78 -4.61 -1.73
C THR A 114 9.70 -5.82 -1.53
N LYS A 115 9.46 -6.61 -0.48
CA LYS A 115 10.42 -7.65 -0.06
C LYS A 115 10.41 -8.92 -0.90
N LYS A 116 9.26 -9.34 -1.43
CA LYS A 116 9.11 -10.64 -2.12
C LYS A 116 8.74 -10.49 -3.58
N ALA A 117 7.54 -9.96 -3.88
CA ALA A 117 7.09 -9.87 -5.26
C ALA A 117 6.16 -8.68 -5.51
N LEU A 118 6.29 -8.14 -6.73
CA LEU A 118 5.46 -7.08 -7.29
C LEU A 118 4.45 -7.70 -8.26
N PHE A 119 3.20 -7.23 -8.17
CA PHE A 119 2.14 -7.54 -9.13
C PHE A 119 1.70 -6.24 -9.78
N VAL A 120 1.99 -6.11 -11.08
CA VAL A 120 1.74 -4.87 -11.82
C VAL A 120 0.67 -5.09 -12.89
N TRP A 121 -0.19 -4.08 -13.12
CA TRP A 121 -1.12 -4.12 -14.24
C TRP A 121 -0.36 -3.95 -15.56
N GLY A 122 -0.28 -5.03 -16.32
CA GLY A 122 0.50 -5.10 -17.54
C GLY A 122 0.05 -4.20 -18.68
N ASP A 123 -1.14 -3.59 -18.64
CA ASP A 123 -1.58 -2.66 -19.71
C ASP A 123 -1.15 -1.21 -19.46
N ASP A 124 -0.71 -0.89 -18.23
CA ASP A 124 -0.19 0.44 -17.90
C ASP A 124 1.28 0.54 -18.34
N LYS A 125 1.52 1.38 -19.35
CA LYS A 125 2.86 1.58 -19.93
C LYS A 125 3.89 2.14 -18.94
N ARG A 126 3.46 2.89 -17.92
CA ARG A 126 4.37 3.46 -16.92
C ARG A 126 4.75 2.38 -15.91
N LEU A 127 3.82 1.50 -15.54
CA LEU A 127 4.14 0.31 -14.74
C LEU A 127 5.05 -0.67 -15.47
N GLN A 128 4.91 -0.81 -16.79
CA GLN A 128 5.83 -1.64 -17.60
C GLN A 128 7.28 -1.14 -17.58
N SER A 129 7.49 0.15 -17.25
CA SER A 129 8.81 0.79 -17.22
C SER A 129 9.42 0.90 -15.82
N LEU A 130 8.74 0.35 -14.79
CA LEU A 130 9.29 0.21 -13.44
C LEU A 130 10.37 -0.87 -13.35
#